data_AF-A0A0A9ZEE5-F1
#
_entry.id   AF-A0A0A9ZEE5-F1
#
_cell.length_a   1.000
_cell.length_b   1.000
_cell.length_c   1.000
_cell.angle_alpha   90.00
_cell.angle_beta   90.00
_cell.angle_gamma   90.00
#
_symmetry.space_group_name_H-M   'P 1'
#
loop_
_entity.id
_entity.type
_entity.pdbx_description
1 polymer ?
#
loop_
_entity_poly.entity_id
_entity_poly.type
_entity_poly.pdbx_seq_one_letter_code
_entity_poly.pdbx_strand_id
1 'polypeptide(L)'
;RQTTTLRTPGGKKDSLFSNTPRKQLEQYFAASLVALAFFSTIFVISIYVANQHNSYNICQTTECFRSSVTLLDAMNVSVNPCEDFYQFACGNWKADYPEDVDNEIYAFQSWTTEQS
;
A
#
# COMPACT_ATOMS: atom_id res chain seq x y z
N ARG A 1 -22.53 -27.11 80.31
CA ARG A 1 -21.78 -27.28 79.04
C ARG A 1 -22.80 -27.59 77.94
N GLN A 2 -23.20 -26.57 77.19
CA GLN A 2 -23.92 -26.73 75.92
C GLN A 2 -23.03 -26.12 74.84
N THR A 3 -22.87 -26.81 73.71
CA THR A 3 -23.15 -26.24 72.38
C THR A 3 -22.96 -27.30 71.29
N THR A 4 -24.11 -27.75 70.81
CA THR A 4 -24.47 -28.23 69.47
C THR A 4 -23.41 -28.08 68.36
N THR A 5 -22.94 -29.20 67.81
CA THR A 5 -22.15 -29.24 66.56
C THR A 5 -23.08 -29.18 65.35
N LEU A 6 -23.10 -28.04 64.65
CA LEU A 6 -23.84 -27.84 63.40
C LEU A 6 -23.16 -28.59 62.23
N ARG A 7 -23.91 -29.50 61.60
CA ARG A 7 -23.61 -30.02 60.25
C ARG A 7 -23.76 -28.89 59.23
N THR A 8 -22.71 -28.58 58.49
CA THR A 8 -22.82 -27.89 57.20
C THR A 8 -22.78 -28.91 56.06
N PRO A 9 -23.70 -28.86 55.08
CA PRO A 9 -23.63 -29.67 53.87
C PRO A 9 -22.53 -29.15 52.95
N GLY A 10 -21.94 -30.08 52.19
CA GLY A 10 -20.81 -29.85 51.32
C GLY A 10 -20.98 -28.66 50.38
N GLY A 11 -20.01 -27.75 50.44
CA GLY A 11 -19.59 -26.97 49.28
C GLY A 11 -18.46 -27.72 48.61
N LYS A 12 -18.70 -28.24 47.40
CA LYS A 12 -17.64 -28.64 46.48
C LYS A 12 -16.74 -27.41 46.33
N LYS A 13 -15.55 -27.45 46.92
CA LYS A 13 -14.48 -26.55 46.50
C LYS A 13 -14.02 -27.11 45.17
N ASP A 14 -14.46 -26.45 44.10
CA ASP A 14 -14.08 -26.79 42.74
C ASP A 14 -12.55 -26.83 42.67
N SER A 15 -12.02 -28.04 42.57
CA SER A 15 -10.62 -28.36 42.34
C SER A 15 -10.27 -28.02 40.89
N LEU A 16 -10.54 -26.79 40.46
CA LEU A 16 -10.24 -26.29 39.12
C LEU A 16 -8.83 -25.70 39.01
N PHE A 17 -8.12 -25.59 40.14
CA PHE A 17 -6.74 -25.13 40.20
C PHE A 17 -5.91 -25.95 41.20
N SER A 18 -5.88 -27.27 41.03
CA SER A 18 -4.98 -28.12 41.79
C SER A 18 -4.04 -28.86 40.85
N ASN A 19 -2.78 -28.43 40.91
CA ASN A 19 -1.58 -29.09 40.39
C ASN A 19 -1.34 -29.00 38.88
N THR A 20 -1.08 -27.78 38.41
CA THR A 20 -0.20 -27.60 37.25
C THR A 20 1.25 -27.67 37.73
N PRO A 21 2.10 -28.59 37.23
CA PRO A 21 3.51 -28.66 37.61
C PRO A 21 4.17 -27.32 37.34
N ARG A 22 4.95 -26.75 38.28
CA ARG A 22 5.65 -25.46 38.11
C ARG A 22 6.39 -25.33 36.77
N LYS A 23 6.88 -26.45 36.21
CA LYS A 23 7.52 -26.51 34.90
C LYS A 23 6.57 -26.20 33.73
N GLN A 24 5.31 -26.65 33.80
CA GLN A 24 4.30 -26.43 32.75
C GLN A 24 3.82 -24.98 32.71
N LEU A 25 3.77 -24.32 33.88
CA LEU A 25 3.39 -22.91 33.98
C LEU A 25 4.48 -22.00 33.37
N GLU A 26 5.76 -22.26 33.70
CA GLU A 26 6.92 -21.57 33.11
C GLU A 26 6.99 -21.77 31.59
N GLN A 27 6.74 -23.00 31.11
CA GLN A 27 6.74 -23.32 29.69
C GLN A 27 5.62 -22.61 28.92
N TYR A 28 4.42 -22.46 29.51
CA TYR A 28 3.32 -21.75 28.88
C TYR A 28 3.58 -20.24 28.78
N PHE A 29 4.16 -19.63 29.83
CA PHE A 29 4.55 -18.22 29.79
C PHE A 29 5.60 -17.94 28.71
N ALA A 30 6.63 -18.78 28.62
CA ALA A 30 7.65 -18.66 27.58
C ALA A 30 7.05 -18.80 26.18
N ALA A 31 6.18 -19.80 25.95
CA ALA A 31 5.52 -20.00 24.66
C ALA A 31 4.63 -18.80 24.26
N SER A 32 3.91 -18.21 25.22
CA SER A 32 3.08 -17.03 25.00
C SER A 32 3.91 -15.80 24.61
N LEU A 33 5.02 -15.54 25.33
CA LEU A 33 5.93 -14.43 25.00
C LEU A 33 6.54 -14.57 23.60
N VAL A 34 6.95 -15.79 23.25
CA VAL A 34 7.50 -16.11 21.93
C VAL A 34 6.45 -15.89 20.84
N ALA A 35 5.22 -16.39 21.03
CA ALA A 35 4.13 -16.18 20.09
C ALA A 35 3.82 -14.68 19.90
N LEU A 36 3.73 -13.91 20.98
CA LEU A 36 3.50 -12.46 20.92
C LEU A 36 4.64 -11.71 20.23
N ALA A 37 5.90 -12.13 20.43
CA ALA A 37 7.04 -11.58 19.71
C ALA A 37 6.93 -11.89 18.21
N PHE A 38 6.53 -13.10 17.83
CA PHE A 38 6.29 -13.45 16.43
C PHE A 38 5.12 -12.66 15.82
N PHE A 39 4.00 -12.52 16.52
CA PHE A 39 2.87 -11.74 16.02
C PHE A 39 3.19 -10.26 15.88
N SER A 40 3.90 -9.68 16.86
CA SER A 40 4.30 -8.27 16.79
C SER A 40 5.33 -8.01 15.69
N THR A 41 6.32 -8.89 15.51
CA THR A 41 7.31 -8.76 14.42
C THR A 41 6.64 -8.88 13.06
N ILE A 42 5.74 -9.85 12.85
CA ILE A 42 4.97 -9.98 11.61
C ILE A 42 4.14 -8.72 11.36
N PHE A 43 3.44 -8.21 12.37
CA PHE A 43 2.62 -7.01 12.24
C PHE A 43 3.44 -5.77 11.88
N VAL A 44 4.60 -5.58 12.52
CA VAL A 44 5.53 -4.48 12.20
C VAL A 44 6.06 -4.62 10.77
N ILE A 45 6.41 -5.82 10.33
CA ILE A 45 6.86 -6.09 8.96
C ILE A 45 5.73 -5.79 7.96
N SER A 46 4.50 -6.20 8.24
CA SER A 46 3.34 -5.89 7.38
C SER A 46 3.11 -4.39 7.25
N ILE A 47 3.20 -3.64 8.34
CA ILE A 47 3.12 -2.17 8.32
C ILE A 47 4.27 -1.57 7.50
N TYR A 48 5.49 -2.06 7.69
CA TYR A 48 6.66 -1.57 6.97
C TYR A 48 6.52 -1.78 5.46
N VAL A 49 6.08 -2.96 5.02
CA VAL A 49 5.84 -3.28 3.60
C VAL A 49 4.65 -2.47 3.04
N ALA A 50 3.59 -2.26 3.81
CA ALA A 50 2.45 -1.44 3.37
C ALA A 50 2.86 0.03 3.14
N ASN A 51 3.75 0.57 3.98
CA ASN A 51 4.28 1.92 3.82
C ASN A 51 5.27 2.05 2.64
N GLN A 52 5.91 0.96 2.24
CA GLN A 52 6.81 0.92 1.07
C GLN A 52 6.05 1.06 -0.27
N HIS A 53 4.73 0.90 -0.27
CA HIS A 53 3.95 0.88 -1.51
C HIS A 53 3.64 2.27 -2.11
N ASN A 54 4.27 3.34 -1.60
CA ASN A 54 3.93 4.70 -1.99
C ASN A 54 5.17 5.59 -2.22
N SER A 55 6.13 5.12 -3.01
CA SER A 55 7.34 5.88 -3.36
C SER A 55 7.48 6.19 -4.84
N TYR A 56 6.37 6.41 -5.55
CA TYR A 56 6.45 7.16 -6.81
C TYR A 56 6.46 8.64 -6.48
N ASN A 57 7.54 9.34 -6.80
CA ASN A 57 7.61 10.80 -6.69
C ASN A 57 6.75 11.41 -7.81
N ILE A 58 5.43 11.42 -7.61
CA ILE A 58 4.50 12.09 -8.50
C ILE A 58 4.62 13.59 -8.25
N CYS A 59 4.89 14.34 -9.30
CA CYS A 59 4.84 15.80 -9.27
C CYS A 59 3.45 16.29 -8.85
N GLN A 60 3.38 17.24 -7.91
CA GLN A 60 2.11 17.83 -7.44
C GLN A 60 1.94 19.29 -7.89
N THR A 61 2.75 19.75 -8.85
CA THR A 61 2.63 21.10 -9.39
C THR A 61 1.52 21.16 -10.43
N THR A 62 0.86 22.31 -10.51
CA THR A 62 -0.18 22.57 -11.51
C THR A 62 0.33 22.35 -12.93
N GLU A 63 1.58 22.76 -13.22
CA GLU A 63 2.19 22.60 -14.54
C GLU A 63 2.37 21.12 -14.90
N CYS A 64 2.78 20.30 -13.93
CA CYS A 64 2.92 18.86 -14.21
C CYS A 64 1.58 18.20 -14.48
N PHE A 65 0.54 18.56 -13.71
CA PHE A 65 -0.82 18.06 -13.93
C PHE A 65 -1.32 18.45 -15.32
N ARG A 66 -1.20 19.72 -15.70
CA ARG A 66 -1.60 20.21 -17.03
C ARG A 66 -0.89 19.46 -18.15
N SER A 67 0.44 19.35 -18.08
CA SER A 67 1.22 18.62 -19.08
C SER A 67 0.82 17.15 -19.16
N SER A 68 0.54 16.51 -18.03
CA SER A 68 0.11 15.11 -18.03
C SER A 68 -1.26 14.91 -18.70
N VAL A 69 -2.19 15.84 -18.49
CA VAL A 69 -3.52 15.81 -19.13
C VAL A 69 -3.38 16.02 -20.63
N THR A 70 -2.66 17.06 -21.05
CA THR A 70 -2.42 17.34 -22.48
C THR A 70 -1.75 16.15 -23.18
N LEU A 71 -0.77 15.50 -22.54
CA LEU A 71 -0.15 14.30 -23.08
C LEU A 71 -1.17 13.17 -23.24
N LEU A 72 -2.00 12.91 -22.23
CA LEU A 72 -3.00 11.85 -22.28
C LEU A 72 -4.06 12.09 -23.35
N ASP A 73 -4.47 13.34 -23.56
CA ASP A 73 -5.45 13.71 -24.59
C ASP A 73 -4.88 13.48 -26.00
N ALA A 74 -3.58 13.71 -26.19
CA ALA A 74 -2.89 13.48 -27.46
C ALA A 74 -2.78 12.00 -27.85
N MET A 75 -2.78 11.11 -26.86
CA MET A 75 -2.54 9.68 -27.03
C MET A 75 -3.77 8.94 -27.55
N ASN A 76 -3.58 8.08 -28.54
CA ASN A 76 -4.59 7.13 -28.99
C ASN A 76 -4.29 5.73 -28.45
N VAL A 77 -4.84 5.42 -27.28
CA VAL A 77 -4.66 4.15 -26.57
C VAL A 77 -5.31 2.94 -27.27
N SER A 78 -6.04 3.16 -28.37
CA SER A 78 -6.61 2.07 -29.18
C SER A 78 -5.58 1.42 -30.11
N VAL A 79 -4.42 2.06 -30.29
CA VAL A 79 -3.33 1.56 -31.15
C VAL A 79 -2.26 0.89 -30.30
N ASN A 80 -1.73 -0.24 -30.76
CA ASN A 80 -0.64 -0.92 -30.08
C ASN A 80 0.67 -0.12 -30.25
N PRO A 81 1.34 0.32 -29.17
CA PRO A 81 2.58 1.09 -29.28
C PRO A 81 3.73 0.32 -29.95
N CYS A 82 3.67 -1.01 -29.97
CA CYS A 82 4.66 -1.85 -30.65
C CYS A 82 4.45 -1.93 -32.17
N GLU A 83 3.25 -1.57 -32.65
CA GLU A 83 2.90 -1.60 -34.08
C GLU A 83 3.04 -0.21 -34.70
N ASP A 84 2.52 0.82 -34.04
CA ASP A 84 2.66 2.21 -34.45
C ASP A 84 2.71 3.13 -33.22
N PHE A 85 3.94 3.41 -32.77
CA PHE A 85 4.17 4.30 -31.64
C PHE A 85 3.74 5.75 -31.91
N TYR A 86 3.85 6.21 -33.16
CA TYR A 86 3.46 7.58 -33.51
C TYR A 86 1.95 7.75 -33.37
N GLN A 87 1.18 6.83 -33.93
CA GLN A 87 -0.27 6.86 -33.81
C GLN A 87 -0.72 6.63 -32.37
N PHE A 88 -0.03 5.79 -31.60
CA PHE A 88 -0.31 5.63 -30.16
C PHE A 88 -0.05 6.92 -29.36
N ALA A 89 1.07 7.60 -29.59
CA ALA A 89 1.48 8.76 -28.80
C ALA A 89 0.78 10.07 -29.25
N CYS A 90 0.53 10.24 -30.54
CA CYS A 90 0.10 11.50 -31.14
C CYS A 90 -1.18 11.38 -31.99
N GLY A 91 -1.80 10.20 -32.05
CA GLY A 91 -2.92 9.93 -32.94
C GLY A 91 -4.16 10.82 -32.73
N ASN A 92 -4.28 11.44 -31.56
CA ASN A 92 -5.37 12.36 -31.24
C ASN A 92 -4.92 13.85 -31.20
N TRP A 93 -3.62 14.15 -31.27
CA TRP A 93 -3.09 15.52 -31.20
C TRP A 93 -3.72 16.47 -32.23
N LYS A 94 -3.97 15.97 -33.44
CA LYS A 94 -4.55 16.75 -34.56
C LYS A 94 -6.04 17.06 -34.39
N ALA A 95 -6.73 16.44 -33.43
CA ALA A 95 -8.14 16.72 -33.18
C ALA A 95 -8.34 18.07 -32.47
N ASP A 96 -7.36 18.48 -31.66
CA ASP A 96 -7.43 19.70 -30.83
C ASP A 96 -6.61 20.88 -31.42
N TYR A 97 -5.67 20.61 -32.33
CA TYR A 97 -4.79 21.62 -32.93
C TYR A 97 -4.86 21.55 -34.47
N PRO A 98 -5.41 22.59 -35.15
CA PRO A 98 -5.46 22.63 -36.60
C PRO A 98 -4.06 22.72 -37.25
N GLU A 99 -3.98 22.40 -38.54
CA GLU A 99 -2.72 22.28 -39.32
C GLU A 99 -1.83 23.55 -39.30
N ASP A 100 -2.36 24.71 -38.90
CA ASP A 100 -1.60 25.95 -38.70
C ASP A 100 -0.63 25.88 -37.52
N VAL A 101 -0.92 25.06 -36.51
CA VAL A 101 -0.06 24.89 -35.32
C VAL A 101 1.18 24.06 -35.66
N ASP A 102 1.07 23.05 -36.52
CA ASP A 102 2.22 22.24 -36.96
C ASP A 102 3.22 23.12 -37.72
N ASN A 103 2.73 24.04 -38.57
CA ASN A 103 3.58 25.00 -39.28
C ASN A 103 4.35 25.94 -38.32
N GLU A 104 3.75 26.32 -37.19
CA GLU A 104 4.43 27.09 -36.13
C GLU A 104 5.44 26.24 -35.35
N ILE A 105 5.12 24.97 -35.05
CA ILE A 105 6.07 24.05 -34.38
C ILE A 105 7.29 23.80 -35.26
N TYR A 106 7.13 23.60 -36.57
CA TYR A 106 8.24 23.49 -37.52
C TYR A 106 9.03 24.80 -37.64
N ALA A 107 8.37 25.96 -37.55
CA ALA A 107 9.04 27.26 -37.51
C ALA A 107 9.89 27.45 -36.23
N PHE A 108 9.40 26.97 -35.09
CA PHE A 108 10.17 26.99 -33.83
C PHE A 108 11.32 25.96 -33.84
N GLN A 109 11.09 24.77 -34.39
CA GLN A 109 12.13 23.74 -34.53
C GLN A 109 13.24 24.15 -35.49
N SER A 110 12.90 24.82 -36.60
CA SER A 110 13.90 25.37 -37.52
C SER A 110 14.74 26.47 -36.87
N TRP A 111 14.13 27.39 -36.11
CA TRP A 111 14.86 28.42 -35.36
C TRP A 111 15.83 27.88 -34.31
N THR A 112 15.49 26.77 -33.66
CA THR A 112 16.35 26.15 -32.62
C THR A 112 17.50 25.35 -33.20
N THR A 113 17.34 24.81 -34.41
CA THR A 113 18.40 24.09 -35.15
C THR A 113 19.45 25.04 -35.72
N GLU A 114 19.08 26.29 -36.04
CA GLU A 114 20.00 27.33 -36.50
C GLU A 114 20.98 27.81 -35.40
N GLN A 115 20.67 27.56 -34.12
CA GLN A 115 21.48 28.02 -32.97
C GLN A 115 22.34 26.92 -32.31
N SER A 116 22.43 25.73 -32.91
CA SER A 116 23.32 24.63 -32.47
C SER A 116 24.46 24.39 -33.45
#